data_AF-A0A1N6FGG5-F1
#
_entry.id   AF-A0A1N6FGG5-F1
#
_cell.length_a   1.000
_cell.length_b   1.000
_cell.length_c   1.000
_cell.angle_alpha   90.00
_cell.angle_beta   90.00
_cell.angle_gamma   90.00
#
_symmetry.space_group_name_H-M   'P 1'
#
loop_
_entity.id
_entity.type
_entity.pdbx_description
1 polymer ?
#
loop_
_entity_poly.entity_id
_entity_poly.type
_entity_poly.pdbx_seq_one_letter_code
_entity_poly.pdbx_strand_id
1 'polypeptide(L)'
;MRFIPICLLLLLSAKDLSAQDSIKVRYVAWYNPVKRNTIVNGVNMGLMAIPWKPAKTLIVNGITLELQPIGALATMYSLGTTVIPTVGWRKQKEGEHGSIYFTHVNDNWPANETIRTHLRGINISPGFMSEISATGLTINLLTSVITENRGLTITGFDNTSHKFSGVMISGFKNKATIGHGVQIAVFNNCREGKLVQIGLFNRIGNRVLPFVNMSL
;
A
#
# COMPACT_ATOMS: atom_id res chain seq x y z
N MET A 1 -54.97 22.10 -21.12
CA MET A 1 -53.77 22.40 -20.31
C MET A 1 -53.48 21.24 -19.35
N ARG A 2 -52.75 20.19 -19.76
CA ARG A 2 -52.32 19.09 -18.87
C ARG A 2 -51.02 18.44 -19.39
N PHE A 3 -49.87 19.07 -19.15
CA PHE A 3 -48.53 18.55 -19.52
C PHE A 3 -47.54 18.53 -18.34
N ILE A 4 -48.02 18.66 -17.11
CA ILE A 4 -47.16 18.84 -15.92
C ILE A 4 -46.64 17.53 -15.25
N PRO A 5 -47.22 16.31 -15.42
CA PRO A 5 -46.78 15.18 -14.58
C PRO A 5 -45.44 14.55 -15.00
N ILE A 6 -45.02 14.68 -16.27
CA ILE A 6 -43.80 14.03 -16.78
C ILE A 6 -42.52 14.77 -16.31
N CYS A 7 -42.55 16.10 -16.24
CA CYS A 7 -41.41 16.88 -15.76
C CYS A 7 -41.13 16.64 -14.26
N LEU A 8 -42.17 16.43 -13.45
CA LEU A 8 -42.00 16.19 -12.01
C LEU A 8 -41.38 14.80 -11.73
N LEU A 9 -41.75 13.78 -12.51
CA LEU A 9 -41.17 12.44 -12.46
C LEU A 9 -39.72 12.40 -12.94
N LEU A 10 -39.38 13.16 -13.98
CA LEU A 10 -37.99 13.33 -14.44
C LEU A 10 -37.12 14.07 -13.41
N LEU A 11 -37.67 15.08 -12.73
CA LEU A 11 -36.97 15.82 -11.67
C LEU A 11 -36.76 14.99 -10.40
N LEU A 12 -37.68 14.07 -10.08
CA LEU A 12 -37.51 13.12 -8.97
C LEU A 12 -36.44 12.07 -9.30
N SER A 13 -36.42 11.55 -10.52
CA SER A 13 -35.38 10.61 -11.01
C SER A 13 -33.99 11.27 -11.09
N ALA A 14 -33.92 12.56 -11.43
CA ALA A 14 -32.67 13.32 -11.48
C ALA A 14 -32.01 13.54 -10.09
N LYS A 15 -32.81 13.60 -9.02
CA LYS A 15 -32.28 13.72 -7.64
C LYS A 15 -31.52 12.47 -7.21
N ASP A 16 -32.01 11.30 -7.60
CA ASP A 16 -31.32 10.03 -7.31
C ASP A 16 -30.04 9.88 -8.15
N LEU A 17 -30.03 10.40 -9.38
CA LEU A 17 -28.82 10.46 -10.23
C LEU A 17 -27.76 11.43 -9.69
N SER A 18 -28.18 12.59 -9.16
CA SER A 18 -27.26 13.61 -8.61
C SER A 18 -26.74 13.26 -7.20
N ALA A 19 -27.47 12.48 -6.42
CA ALA A 19 -27.06 12.09 -5.06
C ALA A 19 -25.91 11.07 -5.04
N GLN A 20 -25.67 10.37 -6.15
CA GLN A 20 -24.72 9.26 -6.25
C GLN A 20 -23.24 9.69 -6.28
N ASP A 21 -22.96 10.97 -6.57
CA ASP A 21 -21.61 11.55 -6.62
C ASP A 21 -21.24 12.41 -5.40
N SER A 22 -22.14 12.56 -4.42
CA SER A 22 -21.83 13.35 -3.22
C SER A 22 -20.82 12.64 -2.31
N ILE A 23 -19.68 13.29 -2.07
CA ILE A 23 -18.66 12.82 -1.11
C ILE A 23 -19.22 12.96 0.31
N LYS A 24 -19.23 11.86 1.05
CA LYS A 24 -19.70 11.85 2.44
C LYS A 24 -18.54 12.17 3.38
N VAL A 25 -18.63 13.29 4.09
CA VAL A 25 -17.67 13.64 5.14
C VAL A 25 -18.14 13.08 6.48
N ARG A 26 -17.24 12.40 7.18
CA ARG A 26 -17.45 11.81 8.51
C ARG A 26 -16.44 12.44 9.46
N TYR A 27 -16.91 12.83 10.63
CA TYR A 27 -16.09 13.37 11.70
C TYR A 27 -16.06 12.35 12.84
N VAL A 28 -14.94 12.28 13.55
CA VAL A 28 -14.73 11.49 14.78
C VAL A 28 -14.46 10.00 14.56
N ALA A 29 -15.43 9.19 14.14
CA ALA A 29 -15.26 7.74 14.02
C ALA A 29 -16.05 7.15 12.85
N TRP A 30 -15.46 6.20 12.10
CA TRP A 30 -16.16 5.50 11.02
C TRP A 30 -15.69 4.05 10.81
N TYR A 31 -16.54 3.23 10.17
CA TYR A 31 -16.28 1.82 9.90
C TYR A 31 -16.09 1.51 8.41
N ASN A 32 -15.20 0.56 8.08
CA ASN A 32 -15.00 0.05 6.72
C ASN A 32 -15.46 -1.41 6.55
N PRO A 33 -15.91 -1.79 5.33
CA PRO A 33 -15.80 -1.06 4.05
C PRO A 33 -16.92 -0.03 3.79
N VAL A 34 -16.64 1.00 2.97
CA VAL A 34 -17.61 2.06 2.62
C VAL A 34 -18.26 1.86 1.24
N LYS A 35 -19.57 2.06 1.13
CA LYS A 35 -20.32 1.93 -0.15
C LYS A 35 -20.41 3.24 -0.96
N ARG A 36 -19.99 4.37 -0.39
CA ARG A 36 -19.98 5.69 -1.05
C ARG A 36 -18.61 6.33 -0.90
N ASN A 37 -18.29 7.27 -1.79
CA ASN A 37 -17.07 8.07 -1.65
C ASN A 37 -17.09 8.77 -0.30
N THR A 38 -16.09 8.51 0.54
CA THR A 38 -16.12 8.92 1.94
C THR A 38 -14.80 9.57 2.35
N ILE A 39 -14.89 10.69 3.06
CA ILE A 39 -13.77 11.31 3.78
C ILE A 39 -14.02 11.10 5.27
N VAL A 40 -13.06 10.54 5.99
CA VAL A 40 -13.11 10.37 7.44
C VAL A 40 -12.06 11.29 8.06
N ASN A 41 -12.50 12.29 8.82
CA ASN A 41 -11.64 13.18 9.61
C ASN A 41 -11.72 12.73 11.08
N GLY A 42 -10.77 11.89 11.51
CA GLY A 42 -10.75 11.29 12.83
C GLY A 42 -10.27 9.84 12.81
N VAL A 43 -10.97 8.98 13.54
CA VAL A 43 -10.67 7.56 13.71
C VAL A 43 -11.43 6.74 12.67
N ASN A 44 -10.73 5.83 12.00
CA ASN A 44 -11.27 4.90 11.03
C ASN A 44 -10.95 3.49 11.49
N MET A 45 -11.97 2.65 11.68
CA MET A 45 -11.82 1.29 12.18
C MET A 45 -12.39 0.29 11.19
N GLY A 46 -11.79 -0.87 11.01
CA GLY A 46 -12.45 -1.91 10.23
C GLY A 46 -11.61 -3.12 9.91
N LEU A 47 -12.19 -3.98 9.08
CA LEU A 47 -11.48 -5.15 8.60
C LEU A 47 -10.49 -4.78 7.50
N MET A 48 -10.82 -3.83 6.64
CA MET A 48 -9.95 -3.38 5.54
C MET A 48 -10.41 -2.00 5.03
N ALA A 49 -9.53 -0.99 4.94
CA ALA A 49 -9.87 0.30 4.35
C ALA A 49 -9.91 0.23 2.83
N ILE A 50 -11.02 -0.30 2.33
CA ILE A 50 -11.34 -0.29 0.91
C ILE A 50 -12.72 0.33 0.67
N PRO A 51 -12.86 1.13 -0.40
CA PRO A 51 -14.18 1.43 -0.94
C PRO A 51 -14.77 0.18 -1.60
N TRP A 52 -16.01 -0.13 -1.26
CA TRP A 52 -16.82 -1.18 -1.88
C TRP A 52 -17.68 -0.58 -2.99
N LYS A 53 -17.84 -1.30 -4.10
CA LYS A 53 -18.68 -0.86 -5.24
C LYS A 53 -20.06 -0.38 -4.74
N PRO A 54 -20.53 0.83 -5.13
CA PRO A 54 -20.01 1.71 -6.19
C PRO A 54 -18.93 2.72 -5.78
N ALA A 55 -18.46 2.75 -4.52
CA ALA A 55 -17.45 3.72 -4.08
C ALA A 55 -16.14 3.59 -4.88
N LYS A 56 -15.58 4.75 -5.26
CA LYS A 56 -14.31 4.88 -5.96
C LYS A 56 -13.20 5.43 -5.06
N THR A 57 -13.56 6.13 -3.97
CA THR A 57 -12.58 6.83 -3.14
C THR A 57 -12.91 6.72 -1.65
N LEU A 58 -11.88 6.42 -0.85
CA LEU A 58 -11.89 6.51 0.60
C LEU A 58 -10.67 7.34 1.03
N ILE A 59 -10.90 8.46 1.73
CA ILE A 59 -9.83 9.28 2.31
C ILE A 59 -10.00 9.26 3.82
N VAL A 60 -8.92 8.97 4.54
CA VAL A 60 -8.89 9.05 5.99
C VAL A 60 -7.82 10.06 6.39
N ASN A 61 -8.22 11.10 7.12
CA ASN A 61 -7.34 12.07 7.75
C ASN A 61 -7.42 11.86 9.28
N GLY A 62 -6.44 11.17 9.85
CA GLY A 62 -6.39 10.89 11.29
C GLY A 62 -5.78 9.52 11.59
N ILE A 63 -6.50 8.70 12.36
CA ILE A 63 -6.03 7.40 12.83
C ILE A 63 -6.79 6.30 12.11
N THR A 64 -6.08 5.36 11.51
CA THR A 64 -6.65 4.14 10.92
C THR A 64 -6.26 2.93 11.75
N LEU A 65 -7.24 2.16 12.20
CA LEU A 65 -7.08 0.89 12.92
C LEU A 65 -7.72 -0.23 12.10
N GLU A 66 -6.91 -1.11 11.55
CA GLU A 66 -7.38 -2.23 10.73
C GLU A 66 -7.01 -3.57 11.36
N LEU A 67 -7.88 -4.57 11.22
CA LEU A 67 -7.59 -5.94 11.67
C LEU A 67 -7.11 -6.86 10.55
N GLN A 68 -7.36 -6.52 9.27
CA GLN A 68 -7.04 -7.27 8.04
C GLN A 68 -6.71 -8.77 8.25
N PRO A 69 -7.68 -9.60 8.68
CA PRO A 69 -7.41 -11.01 8.97
C PRO A 69 -6.94 -11.78 7.72
N ILE A 70 -7.52 -11.45 6.56
CA ILE A 70 -7.13 -12.02 5.26
C ILE A 70 -5.73 -11.54 4.86
N GLY A 71 -5.40 -10.27 5.11
CA GLY A 71 -4.07 -9.73 4.85
C GLY A 71 -3.00 -10.43 5.68
N ALA A 72 -3.28 -10.67 6.97
CA ALA A 72 -2.41 -11.44 7.86
C ALA A 72 -2.23 -12.90 7.39
N LEU A 73 -3.29 -13.59 6.96
CA LEU A 73 -3.21 -14.96 6.46
C LEU A 73 -2.46 -15.07 5.12
N ALA A 74 -2.79 -14.20 4.16
CA ALA A 74 -2.09 -14.13 2.87
C ALA A 74 -0.61 -13.78 3.06
N THR A 75 -0.32 -12.97 4.07
CA THR A 75 1.04 -12.67 4.51
C THR A 75 1.74 -13.88 5.05
N MET A 76 1.16 -14.64 5.98
CA MET A 76 1.76 -15.87 6.50
C MET A 76 2.09 -16.86 5.38
N TYR A 77 1.21 -16.98 4.38
CA TYR A 77 1.47 -17.76 3.16
C TYR A 77 2.61 -17.16 2.32
N SER A 78 2.65 -15.84 2.17
CA SER A 78 3.73 -15.13 1.48
C SER A 78 5.07 -15.27 2.20
N LEU A 79 5.11 -15.30 3.54
CA LEU A 79 6.34 -15.53 4.31
C LEU A 79 7.00 -16.86 3.92
N GLY A 80 6.20 -17.93 3.84
CA GLY A 80 6.66 -19.25 3.41
C GLY A 80 7.25 -19.26 1.99
N THR A 81 6.70 -18.44 1.09
CA THR A 81 7.15 -18.35 -0.31
C THR A 81 8.19 -17.27 -0.56
N THR A 82 8.47 -16.39 0.40
CA THR A 82 9.37 -15.23 0.26
C THR A 82 10.71 -15.46 0.94
N VAL A 83 10.74 -16.20 2.05
CA VAL A 83 12.00 -16.62 2.69
C VAL A 83 12.80 -17.56 1.77
N ILE A 84 12.12 -18.46 1.05
CA ILE A 84 12.76 -19.47 0.18
C ILE A 84 13.50 -18.87 -1.04
N PRO A 85 12.96 -17.92 -1.83
CA PRO A 85 13.68 -17.30 -2.95
C PRO A 85 14.64 -16.18 -2.53
N THR A 86 14.54 -15.63 -1.31
CA THR A 86 15.49 -14.60 -0.84
C THR A 86 16.83 -15.22 -0.41
N VAL A 87 16.84 -16.53 -0.09
CA VAL A 87 18.03 -17.28 0.37
C VAL A 87 18.32 -18.53 -0.50
N GLY A 88 17.55 -18.75 -1.58
CA GLY A 88 17.62 -19.97 -2.40
C GLY A 88 18.44 -19.83 -3.69
N TRP A 89 19.38 -20.75 -3.88
CA TRP A 89 20.01 -21.04 -5.17
C TRP A 89 18.98 -21.73 -6.07
N ARG A 90 18.40 -21.02 -7.05
CA ARG A 90 17.54 -21.67 -8.04
C ARG A 90 18.46 -22.30 -9.11
N LYS A 91 18.25 -23.58 -9.43
CA LYS A 91 18.90 -24.24 -10.58
C LYS A 91 18.61 -23.42 -11.84
N GLN A 92 19.66 -22.86 -12.42
CA GLN A 92 19.60 -21.99 -13.59
C GLN A 92 19.78 -22.83 -14.87
N LYS A 93 19.19 -22.38 -15.97
CA LYS A 93 19.46 -22.95 -17.29
C LYS A 93 20.93 -22.71 -17.66
N GLU A 94 21.49 -23.63 -18.42
CA GLU A 94 22.89 -23.65 -18.84
C GLU A 94 23.29 -22.32 -19.52
N GLY A 95 24.29 -21.60 -18.96
CA GLY A 95 24.89 -20.41 -19.59
C GLY A 95 24.85 -19.09 -18.80
N GLU A 96 24.19 -19.01 -17.64
CA GLU A 96 24.11 -17.76 -16.86
C GLU A 96 24.98 -17.82 -15.58
N HIS A 97 25.73 -16.74 -15.31
CA HIS A 97 26.59 -16.61 -14.12
C HIS A 97 25.75 -16.43 -12.86
N GLY A 98 25.97 -17.30 -11.85
CA GLY A 98 25.24 -17.30 -10.60
C GLY A 98 25.35 -15.98 -9.85
N SER A 99 24.20 -15.35 -9.57
CA SER A 99 24.10 -14.18 -8.70
C SER A 99 23.01 -14.42 -7.65
N ILE A 100 23.14 -13.80 -6.48
CA ILE A 100 22.10 -13.82 -5.45
C ILE A 100 20.83 -13.17 -6.04
N TYR A 101 19.78 -13.97 -6.26
CA TYR A 101 18.52 -13.54 -6.86
C TYR A 101 17.65 -12.79 -5.84
N PHE A 102 17.71 -11.47 -5.87
CA PHE A 102 16.63 -10.66 -5.34
C PHE A 102 15.50 -10.67 -6.38
N THR A 103 14.36 -11.28 -6.09
CA THR A 103 13.21 -11.25 -7.00
C THR A 103 12.93 -9.82 -7.44
N HIS A 104 12.92 -9.58 -8.76
CA HIS A 104 12.62 -8.28 -9.34
C HIS A 104 11.28 -7.77 -8.82
N VAL A 105 11.15 -6.45 -8.75
CA VAL A 105 9.90 -5.79 -8.41
C VAL A 105 8.85 -6.26 -9.41
N ASN A 106 7.69 -6.73 -8.91
CA ASN A 106 6.61 -7.15 -9.78
C ASN A 106 6.23 -5.94 -10.63
N ASP A 107 6.43 -5.99 -11.95
CA ASP A 107 6.15 -4.85 -12.83
C ASP A 107 4.63 -4.56 -12.90
N ASN A 108 3.79 -5.49 -12.43
CA ASN A 108 2.33 -5.37 -12.37
C ASN A 108 1.85 -4.61 -11.12
N TRP A 109 2.42 -3.44 -10.84
CA TRP A 109 1.82 -2.53 -9.85
C TRP A 109 0.55 -1.89 -10.43
N PRO A 110 -0.46 -1.59 -9.58
CA PRO A 110 -1.62 -0.82 -10.02
C PRO A 110 -1.14 0.55 -10.52
N ALA A 111 -1.68 1.01 -11.65
CA ALA A 111 -1.41 2.37 -12.12
C ALA A 111 -1.84 3.38 -11.04
N ASN A 112 -1.12 4.50 -10.89
CA ASN A 112 -1.41 5.49 -9.85
C ASN A 112 -2.90 5.93 -9.83
N GLU A 113 -3.56 5.93 -10.98
CA GLU A 113 -4.97 6.29 -11.16
C GLU A 113 -5.96 5.28 -10.56
N THR A 114 -5.53 4.05 -10.26
CA THR A 114 -6.38 3.03 -9.65
C THR A 114 -6.38 3.09 -8.13
N ILE A 115 -5.47 3.86 -7.50
CA ILE A 115 -5.40 4.02 -6.05
C ILE A 115 -6.70 4.65 -5.55
N ARG A 116 -7.47 3.88 -4.76
CA ARG A 116 -8.79 4.29 -4.26
C ARG A 116 -8.78 4.72 -2.81
N THR A 117 -7.75 4.33 -2.06
CA THR A 117 -7.67 4.57 -0.61
C THR A 117 -6.48 5.47 -0.31
N HIS A 118 -6.73 6.61 0.34
CA HIS A 118 -5.70 7.50 0.84
C HIS A 118 -5.76 7.55 2.37
N LEU A 119 -4.72 7.08 3.03
CA LEU A 119 -4.59 7.07 4.47
C LEU A 119 -3.58 8.12 4.90
N ARG A 120 -4.04 9.18 5.58
CA ARG A 120 -3.22 10.33 6.00
C ARG A 120 -3.25 10.45 7.51
N GLY A 121 -2.09 10.31 8.16
CA GLY A 121 -1.96 10.37 9.61
C GLY A 121 -1.26 9.12 10.16
N ILE A 122 -1.90 8.44 11.12
CA ILE A 122 -1.36 7.25 11.80
C ILE A 122 -2.16 6.03 11.36
N ASN A 123 -1.50 5.02 10.80
CA ASN A 123 -2.14 3.81 10.31
C ASN A 123 -1.57 2.60 11.05
N ILE A 124 -2.42 1.82 11.71
CA ILE A 124 -2.05 0.64 12.48
C ILE A 124 -2.82 -0.55 11.94
N SER A 125 -2.11 -1.58 11.50
CA SER A 125 -2.75 -2.84 11.05
C SER A 125 -1.87 -4.07 11.32
N PRO A 126 -2.43 -5.27 11.39
CA PRO A 126 -1.66 -6.51 11.32
C PRO A 126 -0.91 -6.67 9.99
N GLY A 127 -1.46 -6.13 8.91
CA GLY A 127 -0.73 -5.93 7.66
C GLY A 127 -1.60 -5.43 6.52
N PHE A 128 -1.07 -4.44 5.77
CA PHE A 128 -1.76 -3.82 4.64
C PHE A 128 -1.58 -4.62 3.34
N MET A 129 -2.70 -4.88 2.67
CA MET A 129 -2.72 -5.40 1.30
C MET A 129 -3.81 -4.69 0.50
N SER A 130 -3.50 -3.57 -0.16
CA SER A 130 -4.32 -3.02 -1.24
C SER A 130 -3.67 -1.81 -1.90
N GLU A 131 -4.28 -1.32 -2.97
CA GLU A 131 -3.90 -0.13 -3.73
C GLU A 131 -4.06 1.15 -2.89
N ILE A 132 -3.17 1.32 -1.92
CA ILE A 132 -3.22 2.35 -0.88
C ILE A 132 -2.11 3.37 -1.14
N SER A 133 -2.46 4.64 -0.92
CA SER A 133 -1.51 5.72 -0.72
C SER A 133 -1.50 6.09 0.77
N ALA A 134 -0.39 5.85 1.45
CA ALA A 134 -0.21 6.16 2.86
C ALA A 134 0.70 7.39 3.03
N THR A 135 0.28 8.34 3.85
CA THR A 135 1.07 9.52 4.20
C THR A 135 1.09 9.70 5.72
N GLY A 136 2.27 9.82 6.32
CA GLY A 136 2.45 9.96 7.77
C GLY A 136 3.16 8.75 8.39
N LEU A 137 2.59 8.19 9.46
CA LEU A 137 3.15 7.05 10.19
C LEU A 137 2.32 5.79 9.92
N THR A 138 2.98 4.72 9.51
CA THR A 138 2.34 3.41 9.29
C THR A 138 3.05 2.35 10.12
N ILE A 139 2.32 1.67 10.99
CA ILE A 139 2.83 0.60 11.86
C ILE A 139 2.09 -0.68 11.52
N ASN A 140 2.82 -1.67 11.02
CA ASN A 140 2.28 -2.96 10.65
C ASN A 140 2.94 -4.10 11.42
N LEU A 141 2.16 -5.07 11.88
CA LEU A 141 2.72 -6.19 12.63
C LEU A 141 3.49 -7.16 11.74
N LEU A 142 2.95 -7.52 10.57
CA LEU A 142 3.53 -8.57 9.73
C LEU A 142 4.04 -8.00 8.40
N THR A 143 3.16 -7.45 7.57
CA THR A 143 3.50 -6.97 6.22
C THR A 143 2.89 -5.63 5.87
N SER A 144 3.46 -5.03 4.84
CA SER A 144 2.95 -3.82 4.23
C SER A 144 3.10 -3.93 2.72
N VAL A 145 1.99 -3.84 1.99
CA VAL A 145 1.97 -3.66 0.54
C VAL A 145 1.25 -2.36 0.24
N ILE A 146 2.02 -1.30 -0.03
CA ILE A 146 1.51 0.07 -0.20
C ILE A 146 2.03 0.63 -1.52
N THR A 147 1.15 1.03 -2.42
CA THR A 147 1.56 1.59 -3.72
C THR A 147 2.37 2.88 -3.55
N GLU A 148 1.83 3.86 -2.83
CA GLU A 148 2.55 5.11 -2.54
C GLU A 148 2.73 5.31 -1.04
N ASN A 149 3.97 5.36 -0.60
CA ASN A 149 4.31 5.55 0.80
C ASN A 149 5.07 6.86 1.01
N ARG A 150 4.53 7.78 1.81
CA ARG A 150 5.13 9.09 2.11
C ARG A 150 5.23 9.31 3.61
N GLY A 151 6.38 9.05 4.20
CA GLY A 151 6.60 9.20 5.64
C GLY A 151 7.37 8.04 6.25
N LEU A 152 6.97 7.62 7.46
CA LEU A 152 7.61 6.54 8.20
C LEU A 152 6.73 5.29 8.17
N THR A 153 7.30 4.17 7.75
CA THR A 153 6.66 2.86 7.82
C THR A 153 7.51 1.91 8.63
N ILE A 154 6.93 1.33 9.66
CA ILE A 154 7.52 0.29 10.50
C ILE A 154 6.70 -0.97 10.30
N THR A 155 7.33 -2.06 9.87
CA THR A 155 6.66 -3.33 9.60
C THR A 155 7.43 -4.47 10.23
N GLY A 156 6.76 -5.43 10.89
CA GLY A 156 7.49 -6.47 11.59
C GLY A 156 8.31 -7.39 10.68
N PHE A 157 7.82 -7.75 9.49
CA PHE A 157 8.51 -8.69 8.60
C PHE A 157 8.85 -8.07 7.24
N ASP A 158 7.84 -7.83 6.39
CA ASP A 158 8.04 -7.53 4.97
C ASP A 158 7.31 -6.25 4.54
N ASN A 159 8.05 -5.28 4.00
CA ASN A 159 7.48 -4.05 3.47
C ASN A 159 7.79 -3.91 1.98
N THR A 160 6.74 -3.79 1.16
CA THR A 160 6.82 -3.68 -0.29
C THR A 160 6.05 -2.46 -0.75
N SER A 161 6.70 -1.60 -1.52
CA SER A 161 6.09 -0.38 -2.04
C SER A 161 6.41 -0.14 -3.51
N HIS A 162 5.50 0.49 -4.27
CA HIS A 162 5.84 0.91 -5.63
C HIS A 162 6.75 2.14 -5.56
N LYS A 163 6.28 3.19 -4.89
CA LYS A 163 6.98 4.45 -4.67
C LYS A 163 7.05 4.72 -3.18
N PHE A 164 8.24 4.93 -2.65
CA PHE A 164 8.39 5.44 -1.29
C PHE A 164 9.18 6.75 -1.25
N SER A 165 8.75 7.63 -0.35
CA SER A 165 9.44 8.86 0.02
C SER A 165 9.44 9.00 1.54
N GLY A 166 10.58 8.78 2.18
CA GLY A 166 10.72 8.78 3.64
C GLY A 166 11.51 7.60 4.17
N VAL A 167 11.05 6.97 5.25
CA VAL A 167 11.78 5.90 5.95
C VAL A 167 10.94 4.63 5.98
N MET A 168 11.52 3.53 5.52
CA MET A 168 10.94 2.19 5.64
C MET A 168 11.81 1.33 6.54
N ILE A 169 11.22 0.83 7.62
CA ILE A 169 11.86 -0.09 8.57
C ILE A 169 11.07 -1.39 8.53
N SER A 170 11.78 -2.49 8.29
CA SER A 170 11.19 -3.82 8.32
C SER A 170 12.12 -4.81 9.02
N GLY A 171 11.58 -5.76 9.79
CA GLY A 171 12.42 -6.77 10.45
C GLY A 171 13.17 -7.68 9.48
N PHE A 172 12.59 -8.01 8.31
CA PHE A 172 13.20 -8.92 7.35
C PHE A 172 13.56 -8.23 6.03
N LYS A 173 12.58 -7.68 5.30
CA LYS A 173 12.84 -7.15 3.94
C LYS A 173 12.05 -5.91 3.59
N ASN A 174 12.75 -4.91 3.05
CA ASN A 174 12.15 -3.79 2.33
C ASN A 174 12.33 -3.97 0.82
N LYS A 175 11.26 -3.72 0.05
CA LYS A 175 11.25 -3.77 -1.42
C LYS A 175 10.58 -2.54 -2.01
N ALA A 176 11.21 -1.89 -2.99
CA ALA A 176 10.66 -0.72 -3.68
C ALA A 176 10.94 -0.69 -5.19
N THR A 177 10.05 -0.13 -6.01
CA THR A 177 10.41 0.23 -7.39
C THR A 177 11.21 1.53 -7.40
N ILE A 178 10.61 2.61 -6.90
CA ILE A 178 11.20 3.94 -6.89
C ILE A 178 11.34 4.40 -5.44
N GLY A 179 12.54 4.82 -5.04
CA GLY A 179 12.83 5.14 -3.65
C GLY A 179 13.51 6.49 -3.43
N HIS A 180 12.99 7.24 -2.47
CA HIS A 180 13.60 8.47 -1.99
C HIS A 180 13.66 8.47 -0.45
N GLY A 181 14.83 8.30 0.15
CA GLY A 181 14.99 8.31 1.61
C GLY A 181 15.75 7.12 2.16
N VAL A 182 15.24 6.42 3.18
CA VAL A 182 15.99 5.39 3.92
C VAL A 182 15.23 4.07 3.99
N GLN A 183 15.93 2.96 3.75
CA GLN A 183 15.42 1.60 4.01
C GLN A 183 16.30 0.92 5.07
N ILE A 184 15.68 0.31 6.07
CA ILE A 184 16.34 -0.45 7.14
C ILE A 184 15.69 -1.82 7.24
N ALA A 185 16.45 -2.87 6.92
CA ALA A 185 16.00 -4.27 6.97
C ALA A 185 17.19 -5.21 6.90
N VAL A 186 16.98 -6.52 7.08
CA VAL A 186 18.02 -7.51 6.76
C VAL A 186 18.32 -7.51 5.26
N PHE A 187 17.27 -7.45 4.43
CA PHE A 187 17.35 -7.40 2.97
C PHE A 187 16.66 -6.15 2.44
N ASN A 188 17.40 -5.26 1.77
CA ASN A 188 16.83 -4.09 1.10
C ASN A 188 16.96 -4.25 -0.41
N ASN A 189 15.89 -3.96 -1.15
CA ASN A 189 15.88 -3.95 -2.60
C ASN A 189 15.11 -2.73 -3.11
N CYS A 190 15.76 -1.93 -3.94
CA CYS A 190 15.13 -0.83 -4.67
C CYS A 190 15.59 -0.84 -6.12
N ARG A 191 14.67 -0.69 -7.09
CA ARG A 191 15.06 -0.68 -8.51
C ARG A 191 15.82 0.59 -8.87
N GLU A 192 15.31 1.75 -8.47
CA GLU A 192 15.92 3.05 -8.78
C GLU A 192 15.53 4.14 -7.76
N GLY A 193 16.31 5.23 -7.73
CA GLY A 193 16.03 6.40 -6.94
C GLY A 193 17.22 6.92 -6.12
N LYS A 194 16.92 7.81 -5.18
CA LYS A 194 17.88 8.51 -4.31
C LYS A 194 17.65 8.11 -2.85
N LEU A 195 18.32 7.04 -2.42
CA LEU A 195 18.10 6.46 -1.09
C LEU A 195 19.36 5.89 -0.46
N VAL A 196 19.29 5.69 0.85
CA VAL A 196 20.25 4.95 1.66
C VAL A 196 19.58 3.67 2.15
N GLN A 197 20.26 2.53 2.00
CA GLN A 197 19.83 1.23 2.49
C GLN A 197 20.81 0.76 3.57
N ILE A 198 20.27 0.28 4.68
CA ILE A 198 21.03 -0.26 5.81
C ILE A 198 20.51 -1.68 6.09
N GLY A 199 21.39 -2.66 5.97
CA GLY A 199 21.02 -4.07 6.03
C GLY A 199 22.14 -5.03 5.69
N LEU A 200 21.95 -6.33 5.92
CA LEU A 200 22.96 -7.35 5.56
C LEU A 200 23.17 -7.40 4.05
N PHE A 201 22.10 -7.27 3.27
CA PHE A 201 22.20 -7.21 1.82
C PHE A 201 21.33 -6.10 1.25
N ASN A 202 21.96 -5.18 0.52
CA ASN A 202 21.32 -3.98 0.00
C ASN A 202 21.51 -3.91 -1.51
N ARG A 203 20.41 -3.93 -2.26
CA ARG A 203 20.40 -3.81 -3.72
C ARG A 203 19.74 -2.50 -4.16
N ILE A 204 20.47 -1.71 -4.96
CA ILE A 204 19.95 -0.57 -5.72
C ILE A 204 20.20 -0.85 -7.20
N GLY A 205 19.15 -1.13 -7.97
CA GLY A 205 19.24 -1.58 -9.36
C GLY A 205 20.11 -2.84 -9.50
N ASN A 206 21.23 -2.70 -10.23
CA ASN A 206 22.20 -3.78 -10.43
C ASN A 206 23.28 -3.84 -9.35
N ARG A 207 23.41 -2.81 -8.50
CA ARG A 207 24.46 -2.73 -7.47
C ARG A 207 24.02 -3.39 -6.18
N VAL A 208 24.80 -4.34 -5.67
CA VAL A 208 24.58 -5.03 -4.40
C VAL A 208 25.75 -4.76 -3.47
N LEU A 209 25.49 -4.26 -2.26
CA LEU A 209 26.50 -4.00 -1.23
C LEU A 209 26.00 -4.50 0.14
N PRO A 210 26.89 -5.05 0.98
CA PRO A 210 26.55 -5.38 2.36
C PRO A 210 26.56 -4.13 3.24
N PHE A 211 25.87 -4.21 4.38
CA PHE A 211 25.78 -3.21 5.46
C PHE A 211 25.15 -1.87 5.07
N VAL A 212 25.70 -1.17 4.08
CA VAL A 212 25.22 0.14 3.59
C VAL A 212 25.32 0.20 2.07
N ASN A 213 24.27 0.70 1.42
CA ASN A 213 24.25 1.03 -0.02
C ASN A 213 23.53 2.37 -0.23
N MET A 214 24.14 3.32 -0.94
CA MET A 214 23.56 4.67 -1.10
C MET A 214 23.63 5.19 -2.53
N SER A 215 22.55 5.80 -2.98
CA SER A 215 22.39 6.47 -4.27
C SER A 215 21.88 7.89 -4.00
N LEU A 216 22.59 8.93 -4.43
CA LEU A 216 22.31 10.34 -4.13
C LEU A 216 21.89 11.11 -5.38
#